data_AF-A0A1G3KZU9-F1
#
_entry.id   AF-A0A1G3KZU9-F1
#
_cell.length_a   1.000
_cell.length_b   1.000
_cell.length_c   1.000
_cell.angle_alpha   90.00
_cell.angle_beta   90.00
_cell.angle_gamma   90.00
#
_symmetry.space_group_name_H-M   'P 1'
#
loop_
_entity.id
_entity.type
_entity.pdbx_description
1 polymer ?
#
loop_
_entity_poly.entity_id
_entity_poly.type
_entity_poly.pdbx_seq_one_letter_code
_entity_poly.pdbx_strand_id
1 'polypeptide(L)'
;MAFRNTADIKKIVLLILLIIVLIGAGILIVDFVGTIFGVQVPIPGLNYIKSVSFRKKLKQSEDPYLLEREELSKVSEKLSIKEEQILNREKEVSTKELESTKKLEALVEREKELNKRQKMMDDVDKQYKDRKQNIREQAVKLYNMPPKDAVALLEKQTEGDIVDILREIDKYSEEIGRQSTSPYLLKLMGDINKDKAASVLRKLKYSIGENSSSVETIKDNQDEIPPP
;
A
#
# COMPACT_ATOMS: atom_id res chain seq x y z
N MET A 1 -99.02 -5.75 -9.48
CA MET A 1 -100.09 -5.73 -8.45
C MET A 1 -99.93 -6.97 -7.59
N ALA A 2 -99.78 -6.78 -6.28
CA ALA A 2 -99.86 -7.73 -5.15
C ALA A 2 -98.68 -7.50 -4.20
N PHE A 3 -98.96 -6.84 -3.08
CA PHE A 3 -98.07 -6.68 -1.94
C PHE A 3 -97.52 -8.05 -1.53
N ARG A 4 -96.23 -8.32 -1.77
CA ARG A 4 -95.57 -9.51 -1.25
C ARG A 4 -95.26 -9.27 0.23
N ASN A 5 -96.08 -9.86 1.10
CA ASN A 5 -95.77 -9.96 2.52
C ASN A 5 -94.38 -10.60 2.68
N THR A 6 -93.59 -10.13 3.63
CA THR A 6 -92.27 -10.71 3.95
C THR A 6 -92.37 -12.19 4.32
N ALA A 7 -93.54 -12.66 4.77
CA ALA A 7 -93.87 -14.06 4.96
C ALA A 7 -93.87 -14.89 3.65
N ASP A 8 -94.34 -14.32 2.53
CA ASP A 8 -94.41 -15.03 1.25
C ASP A 8 -93.04 -15.12 0.56
N ILE A 9 -92.19 -14.10 0.74
CA ILE A 9 -90.79 -14.14 0.28
C ILE A 9 -90.01 -15.21 1.05
N LYS A 10 -90.19 -15.31 2.38
CA LYS A 10 -89.58 -16.37 3.20
C LYS A 10 -90.04 -17.77 2.77
N LYS A 11 -91.34 -17.95 2.46
CA LYS A 11 -91.88 -19.23 1.93
C LYS A 11 -91.28 -19.58 0.56
N ILE A 12 -91.14 -18.61 -0.35
CA ILE A 12 -90.53 -18.82 -1.67
C ILE A 12 -89.06 -19.19 -1.56
N VAL A 13 -88.29 -18.51 -0.71
CA VAL A 13 -86.87 -18.82 -0.48
C VAL A 13 -86.74 -20.23 0.13
N LEU A 14 -87.60 -20.58 1.08
CA LEU A 14 -87.61 -21.92 1.69
C LEU A 14 -88.01 -22.99 0.68
N LEU A 15 -88.94 -22.70 -0.25
CA LEU A 15 -89.34 -23.61 -1.31
C LEU A 15 -88.25 -23.80 -2.37
N ILE A 16 -87.50 -22.74 -2.72
CA ILE A 16 -86.31 -22.84 -3.59
C ILE A 16 -85.20 -23.64 -2.91
N LEU A 17 -84.96 -23.42 -1.61
CA LEU A 17 -83.99 -24.18 -0.84
C LEU A 17 -84.38 -25.67 -0.77
N LEU A 18 -85.67 -25.97 -0.57
CA LEU A 18 -86.21 -27.33 -0.60
C LEU A 18 -85.97 -28.00 -1.97
N ILE A 19 -86.20 -27.28 -3.07
CA ILE A 19 -85.96 -27.78 -4.44
C ILE A 19 -84.48 -28.08 -4.65
N ILE A 20 -83.56 -27.22 -4.19
CA ILE A 20 -82.11 -27.44 -4.30
C ILE A 20 -81.70 -28.70 -3.53
N VAL A 21 -82.23 -28.89 -2.31
CA VAL A 21 -81.98 -30.10 -1.51
C VAL A 21 -82.54 -31.35 -2.20
N LEU A 22 -83.73 -31.26 -2.81
CA LEU A 22 -84.35 -32.37 -3.53
C LEU A 22 -83.54 -32.77 -4.78
N ILE A 23 -82.99 -31.79 -5.51
CA ILE A 23 -82.13 -32.02 -6.67
C ILE A 23 -80.81 -32.67 -6.24
N GLY A 24 -80.20 -32.18 -5.15
CA GLY A 24 -78.96 -32.77 -4.60
C GLY A 24 -79.16 -34.22 -4.16
N ALA A 25 -80.27 -34.52 -3.48
CA ALA A 25 -80.63 -35.88 -3.11
C ALA A 25 -80.92 -36.76 -4.34
N GLY A 26 -81.58 -36.21 -5.37
CA GLY A 26 -81.83 -36.92 -6.63
C GLY A 26 -80.53 -37.31 -7.35
N ILE A 27 -79.54 -36.41 -7.40
CA ILE A 27 -78.24 -36.70 -8.01
C ILE A 27 -77.52 -37.82 -7.24
N LEU A 28 -77.53 -37.78 -5.90
CA LEU A 28 -76.92 -38.84 -5.09
C LEU A 28 -77.56 -40.20 -5.31
N ILE A 29 -78.89 -40.27 -5.42
CA ILE A 29 -79.60 -41.53 -5.70
C ILE A 29 -79.21 -42.05 -7.10
N VAL A 30 -79.14 -41.19 -8.11
CA VAL A 30 -78.74 -41.57 -9.48
C VAL A 30 -77.30 -42.06 -9.52
N ASP A 31 -76.38 -41.40 -8.81
CA ASP A 31 -74.97 -41.79 -8.74
C ASP A 31 -74.79 -43.13 -7.99
N PHE A 32 -75.55 -43.34 -6.90
CA PHE A 32 -75.54 -44.59 -6.14
C PHE A 32 -76.07 -45.77 -6.96
N VAL A 33 -77.16 -45.57 -7.74
CA VAL A 33 -77.71 -46.59 -8.65
C VAL A 33 -76.76 -46.85 -9.82
N GLY A 34 -76.14 -45.81 -10.40
CA GLY A 34 -75.20 -45.93 -11.51
C GLY A 34 -73.92 -46.70 -11.15
N THR A 35 -73.43 -46.53 -9.92
CA THR A 35 -72.22 -47.21 -9.43
C THR A 35 -72.46 -48.70 -9.16
N ILE A 36 -73.65 -49.08 -8.70
CA ILE A 36 -73.97 -50.48 -8.34
C ILE A 36 -74.39 -51.32 -9.56
N PHE A 37 -75.12 -50.75 -10.52
CA PHE A 37 -75.67 -51.51 -11.64
C PHE A 37 -74.85 -51.43 -12.92
N GLY A 38 -73.80 -50.59 -12.98
CA GLY A 38 -72.95 -50.46 -14.17
C GLY A 38 -73.70 -49.94 -15.42
N VAL A 39 -74.92 -49.43 -15.23
CA VAL A 39 -75.76 -48.89 -16.29
C VAL A 39 -75.48 -47.39 -16.40
N GLN A 40 -74.87 -46.98 -17.50
CA GLN A 40 -74.69 -45.57 -17.85
C GLN A 40 -76.05 -44.95 -18.15
N VAL A 41 -76.62 -44.22 -17.19
CA VAL A 41 -77.79 -43.38 -17.42
C VAL A 41 -77.29 -42.13 -18.18
N PRO A 42 -77.69 -41.90 -19.44
CA PRO A 42 -77.24 -40.74 -20.20
C PRO A 42 -77.96 -39.50 -19.65
N ILE A 43 -77.34 -38.81 -18.70
CA ILE A 43 -77.79 -37.48 -18.27
C ILE A 43 -77.36 -36.49 -19.37
N PRO A 44 -78.28 -35.84 -20.10
CA PRO A 44 -77.94 -34.87 -21.13
C PRO A 44 -77.30 -33.65 -20.47
N GLY A 45 -75.97 -33.49 -20.64
CA GLY A 45 -75.22 -32.32 -20.16
C GLY A 45 -73.78 -32.59 -19.70
N LEU A 46 -73.44 -33.81 -19.25
CA LEU A 46 -72.09 -34.12 -18.74
C LEU A 46 -71.01 -34.30 -19.83
N ASN A 47 -71.41 -34.57 -21.08
CA ASN A 47 -70.48 -34.83 -22.20
C ASN A 47 -69.67 -33.59 -22.61
N TYR A 48 -70.18 -32.38 -22.35
CA TYR A 48 -69.47 -31.13 -22.64
C TYR A 48 -68.31 -30.87 -21.68
N ILE A 49 -68.43 -31.27 -20.41
CA ILE A 49 -67.39 -31.03 -19.40
C ILE A 49 -66.22 -32.02 -19.57
N LYS A 50 -66.53 -33.28 -19.93
CA LYS A 50 -65.52 -34.31 -20.13
C LYS A 50 -64.62 -34.03 -21.34
N SER A 51 -65.15 -33.43 -22.42
CA SER A 51 -64.38 -33.10 -23.62
C SER A 51 -63.45 -31.90 -23.48
N VAL A 52 -63.68 -31.02 -22.49
CA VAL A 52 -62.80 -29.88 -22.18
C VAL A 52 -61.63 -30.29 -21.28
N SER A 53 -61.81 -31.29 -20.41
CA SER A 53 -60.75 -31.75 -19.49
C SER A 53 -59.63 -32.55 -20.19
N PHE A 54 -59.94 -33.23 -21.30
CA PHE A 54 -58.98 -34.11 -21.99
C PHE A 54 -58.06 -33.42 -23.03
N ARG A 55 -58.24 -32.12 -23.33
CA ARG A 55 -57.40 -31.42 -24.34
C ARG A 55 -56.15 -30.74 -23.80
N LYS A 56 -55.83 -30.86 -22.49
CA LYS A 56 -54.67 -30.18 -21.88
C LYS A 56 -53.49 -31.08 -21.51
N LYS A 57 -53.59 -32.39 -21.72
CA LYS A 57 -52.46 -33.33 -21.58
C LYS A 57 -52.29 -34.06 -22.90
N LEU A 58 -51.26 -33.68 -23.67
CA LEU A 58 -50.55 -34.46 -24.71
C LEU A 58 -49.89 -33.49 -25.70
N LYS A 59 -48.91 -32.72 -25.21
CA LYS A 59 -47.81 -32.22 -26.04
C LYS A 59 -46.59 -31.91 -25.16
N GLN A 60 -46.23 -32.85 -24.30
CA GLN A 60 -44.89 -32.88 -23.73
C GLN A 60 -44.13 -33.91 -24.55
N SER A 61 -43.63 -33.44 -25.70
CA SER A 61 -42.54 -34.14 -26.36
C SER A 61 -41.34 -33.92 -25.46
N GLU A 62 -41.00 -34.90 -24.64
CA GLU A 62 -39.70 -34.96 -23.98
C GLU A 62 -38.67 -35.11 -25.11
N ASP A 63 -38.15 -33.97 -25.59
CA ASP A 63 -37.04 -33.95 -26.53
C ASP A 63 -35.84 -34.64 -25.84
N PRO A 64 -35.35 -35.79 -26.34
CA PRO A 64 -34.27 -36.55 -25.69
C PRO A 64 -32.99 -35.73 -25.46
N TYR A 65 -32.84 -34.62 -26.18
CA TYR A 65 -31.67 -33.74 -26.14
C TYR A 65 -31.79 -32.56 -25.15
N LEU A 66 -32.92 -32.41 -24.45
CA LEU A 66 -33.11 -31.32 -23.47
C LEU A 66 -32.07 -31.37 -22.35
N LEU A 67 -31.80 -32.57 -21.82
CA LEU A 67 -30.83 -32.77 -20.74
C LEU A 67 -29.40 -32.47 -21.22
N GLU A 68 -29.03 -32.98 -22.38
CA GLU A 68 -27.71 -32.75 -22.98
C GLU A 68 -27.46 -31.26 -23.25
N ARG A 69 -28.46 -30.54 -23.76
CA ARG A 69 -28.37 -29.09 -23.95
C ARG A 69 -28.18 -28.33 -22.64
N GLU A 70 -28.87 -28.74 -21.57
CA GLU A 70 -28.70 -28.13 -20.24
C GLU A 70 -27.31 -28.42 -19.69
N GLU A 71 -26.80 -29.64 -19.83
CA GLU A 71 -25.44 -30.01 -19.43
C GLU A 71 -24.38 -29.21 -20.18
N LEU A 72 -24.50 -29.10 -21.51
CA LEU A 72 -23.61 -28.27 -22.33
C LEU A 72 -23.67 -26.80 -21.92
N SER A 73 -24.87 -26.28 -21.61
CA SER A 73 -25.01 -24.90 -21.14
C SER A 73 -24.28 -24.69 -19.80
N LYS A 74 -24.43 -25.60 -18.84
CA LYS A 74 -23.73 -25.56 -17.55
C LYS A 74 -22.22 -25.70 -17.70
N VAL A 75 -21.75 -26.52 -18.66
CA VAL A 75 -20.32 -26.64 -18.94
C VAL A 75 -19.79 -25.35 -19.53
N SER A 76 -20.49 -24.73 -20.49
CA SER A 76 -20.09 -23.44 -21.08
C SER A 76 -20.03 -22.32 -20.04
N GLU A 77 -21.00 -22.26 -19.12
CA GLU A 77 -21.00 -21.31 -18.01
C GLU A 77 -19.81 -21.52 -17.06
N LYS A 78 -19.54 -22.77 -16.66
CA LYS A 78 -18.37 -23.12 -15.85
C LYS A 78 -17.05 -22.75 -16.55
N LEU A 79 -16.96 -22.95 -17.86
CA LEU A 79 -15.78 -22.57 -18.63
C LEU A 79 -15.61 -21.05 -18.68
N SER A 80 -16.69 -20.30 -18.92
CA SER A 80 -16.68 -18.84 -18.92
C SER A 80 -16.25 -18.26 -17.57
N ILE A 81 -16.77 -18.80 -16.46
CA ILE A 81 -16.36 -18.39 -15.10
C ILE A 81 -14.88 -18.69 -14.86
N LYS A 82 -14.39 -19.85 -15.30
CA LYS A 82 -12.96 -20.19 -15.18
C LYS A 82 -12.08 -19.28 -16.02
N GLU A 83 -12.49 -18.96 -17.23
CA GLU A 83 -11.78 -18.03 -18.11
C GLU A 83 -11.67 -16.64 -17.48
N GLU A 84 -12.77 -16.11 -16.94
CA GLU A 84 -12.76 -14.85 -16.21
C GLU A 84 -11.83 -14.89 -14.98
N GLN A 85 -11.86 -15.98 -14.21
CA GLN A 85 -10.96 -16.18 -13.07
C GLN A 85 -9.48 -16.22 -13.49
N ILE A 86 -9.17 -16.86 -14.61
CA ILE A 86 -7.81 -16.91 -15.16
C ILE A 86 -7.38 -15.50 -15.59
N LEU A 87 -8.20 -14.79 -16.35
CA LEU A 87 -7.90 -13.43 -16.79
C LEU A 87 -7.71 -12.46 -15.62
N ASN A 88 -8.52 -12.59 -14.56
CA ASN A 88 -8.36 -11.78 -13.35
C ASN A 88 -7.05 -12.10 -12.62
N ARG A 89 -6.70 -13.38 -12.50
CA ARG A 89 -5.41 -13.79 -11.92
C ARG A 89 -4.23 -13.33 -12.75
N GLU A 90 -4.30 -13.43 -14.07
CA GLU A 90 -3.24 -12.95 -14.96
C GLU A 90 -3.03 -11.44 -14.82
N LYS A 91 -4.13 -10.67 -14.73
CA LYS A 91 -4.06 -9.23 -14.44
C LYS A 91 -3.43 -8.96 -13.08
N GLU A 92 -3.84 -9.66 -12.03
CA GLU A 92 -3.27 -9.50 -10.69
C GLU A 92 -1.79 -9.87 -10.63
N VAL A 93 -1.38 -10.93 -11.32
CA VAL A 93 0.03 -11.33 -11.40
C VAL A 93 0.81 -10.29 -12.17
N SER A 94 0.32 -9.84 -13.32
CA SER A 94 0.96 -8.80 -14.13
C SER A 94 1.12 -7.48 -13.37
N THR A 95 0.12 -7.05 -12.60
CA THR A 95 0.24 -5.83 -11.77
C THR A 95 1.26 -6.01 -10.66
N LYS A 96 1.27 -7.16 -9.97
CA LYS A 96 2.26 -7.47 -8.93
C LYS A 96 3.69 -7.56 -9.49
N GLU A 97 3.86 -8.11 -10.69
CA GLU A 97 5.14 -8.15 -11.38
C GLU A 97 5.62 -6.74 -11.70
N LEU A 98 4.75 -5.89 -12.28
CA LEU A 98 5.07 -4.49 -12.57
C LEU A 98 5.40 -3.67 -11.31
N GLU A 99 4.71 -3.92 -10.20
CA GLU A 99 5.04 -3.28 -8.92
C GLU A 99 6.37 -3.77 -8.37
N SER A 100 6.65 -5.07 -8.50
CA SER A 100 7.90 -5.67 -8.04
C SER A 100 9.09 -5.18 -8.86
N THR A 101 8.96 -5.07 -10.18
CA THR A 101 10.03 -4.53 -11.04
C THR A 101 10.29 -3.06 -10.71
N LYS A 102 9.25 -2.23 -10.55
CA LYS A 102 9.40 -0.84 -10.11
C LYS A 102 10.10 -0.71 -8.76
N LYS A 103 9.75 -1.58 -7.80
CA LYS A 103 10.42 -1.62 -6.49
C LYS A 103 11.89 -2.01 -6.63
N LEU A 104 12.21 -3.01 -7.45
CA LEU A 104 13.59 -3.42 -7.72
C LEU A 104 14.40 -2.30 -8.37
N GLU A 105 13.85 -1.62 -9.38
CA GLU A 105 14.48 -0.48 -10.03
C GLU A 105 14.77 0.66 -9.03
N ALA A 106 13.78 1.00 -8.19
CA ALA A 106 13.95 2.01 -7.14
C ALA A 106 15.01 1.62 -6.10
N LEU A 107 15.11 0.32 -5.75
CA LEU A 107 16.14 -0.18 -4.84
C LEU A 107 17.53 -0.09 -5.47
N VAL A 108 17.67 -0.46 -6.74
CA VAL A 108 18.94 -0.35 -7.49
C VAL A 108 19.39 1.10 -7.61
N GLU A 109 18.47 2.03 -7.84
CA GLU A 109 18.79 3.46 -7.88
C GLU A 109 19.27 3.97 -6.51
N ARG A 110 18.55 3.64 -5.43
CA ARG A 110 18.97 3.97 -4.06
C ARG A 110 20.32 3.36 -3.70
N GLU A 111 20.57 2.11 -4.07
CA GLU A 111 21.86 1.47 -3.82
C GLU A 111 23.00 2.21 -4.54
N LYS A 112 22.78 2.64 -5.78
CA LYS A 112 23.75 3.46 -6.52
C LYS A 112 23.99 4.82 -5.86
N GLU A 113 22.95 5.48 -5.35
CA GLU A 113 23.08 6.74 -4.63
C GLU A 113 23.87 6.56 -3.33
N LEU A 114 23.56 5.51 -2.55
CA LEU A 114 24.28 5.19 -1.32
C LEU A 114 25.75 4.86 -1.61
N ASN A 115 26.05 4.10 -2.66
CA ASN A 115 27.42 3.79 -3.06
C ASN A 115 28.20 5.05 -3.45
N LYS A 116 27.58 5.96 -4.21
CA LYS A 116 28.18 7.26 -4.55
C LYS A 116 28.45 8.08 -3.29
N ARG A 117 27.48 8.17 -2.38
CA ARG A 117 27.65 8.89 -1.12
C ARG A 117 28.78 8.29 -0.27
N GLN A 118 28.84 6.96 -0.17
CA GLN A 118 29.90 6.27 0.55
C GLN A 118 31.28 6.63 -0.02
N LYS A 119 31.45 6.55 -1.34
CA LYS A 119 32.71 6.92 -2.01
C LYS A 119 33.10 8.37 -1.73
N MET A 120 32.15 9.29 -1.81
CA MET A 120 32.41 10.70 -1.49
C MET A 120 32.84 10.88 -0.03
N MET A 121 32.23 10.15 0.90
CA MET A 121 32.62 10.21 2.32
C MET A 121 34.01 9.60 2.55
N ASP A 122 34.32 8.46 1.93
CA ASP A 122 35.64 7.84 2.00
C ASP A 122 36.73 8.77 1.43
N ASP A 123 36.44 9.44 0.31
CA ASP A 123 37.34 10.41 -0.30
C ASP A 123 37.56 11.65 0.60
N VAL A 124 36.49 12.16 1.22
CA VAL A 124 36.58 13.28 2.17
C VAL A 124 37.39 12.87 3.41
N ASP A 125 37.14 11.69 3.96
CA ASP A 125 37.87 11.16 5.12
C ASP A 125 39.36 10.97 4.79
N LYS A 126 39.66 10.48 3.59
CA LYS A 126 41.03 10.35 3.11
C LYS A 126 41.69 11.71 2.97
N GLN A 127 41.05 12.67 2.30
CA GLN A 127 41.58 14.03 2.16
C GLN A 127 41.80 14.70 3.53
N TYR A 128 40.90 14.49 4.49
CA TYR A 128 41.04 14.99 5.84
C TYR A 128 42.25 14.37 6.56
N LYS A 129 42.42 13.04 6.48
CA LYS A 129 43.58 12.34 7.05
C LYS A 129 44.89 12.78 6.42
N ASP A 130 44.94 12.86 5.09
CA ASP A 130 46.11 13.30 4.33
C ASP A 130 46.46 14.74 4.68
N ARG A 131 45.47 15.64 4.73
CA ARG A 131 45.67 17.03 5.15
C ARG A 131 46.22 17.11 6.58
N LYS A 132 45.64 16.36 7.51
CA LYS A 132 46.07 16.31 8.91
C LYS A 132 47.51 15.81 9.03
N GLN A 133 47.87 14.76 8.31
CA GLN A 133 49.24 14.24 8.27
C GLN A 133 50.21 15.26 7.68
N ASN A 134 49.86 15.89 6.55
CA ASN A 134 50.71 16.91 5.91
C ASN A 134 50.94 18.12 6.82
N ILE A 135 49.92 18.59 7.54
CA ILE A 135 50.05 19.67 8.52
C ILE A 135 50.95 19.24 9.67
N ARG A 136 50.77 18.01 10.18
CA ARG A 136 51.60 17.45 11.24
C ARG A 136 53.07 17.39 10.84
N GLU A 137 53.37 16.89 9.65
CA GLU A 137 54.74 16.83 9.14
C GLU A 137 55.36 18.22 8.98
N GLN A 138 54.59 19.18 8.48
CA GLN A 138 55.05 20.58 8.37
C GLN A 138 55.32 21.19 9.75
N ALA A 139 54.44 20.98 10.72
CA ALA A 139 54.62 21.44 12.09
C ALA A 139 55.91 20.88 12.71
N VAL A 140 56.15 19.57 12.59
CA VAL A 140 57.38 18.94 13.09
C VAL A 140 58.63 19.49 12.39
N LYS A 141 58.58 19.69 11.07
CA LYS A 141 59.71 20.28 10.31
C LYS A 141 60.00 21.71 10.75
N LEU A 142 58.96 22.54 10.91
CA LEU A 142 59.10 23.94 11.33
C LEU A 142 59.55 24.06 12.78
N TYR A 143 59.09 23.16 13.66
CA TYR A 143 59.51 23.12 15.06
C TYR A 143 61.03 22.89 15.20
N ASN A 144 61.60 22.04 14.33
CA ASN A 144 63.03 21.71 14.36
C ASN A 144 63.90 22.66 13.52
N MET A 145 63.29 23.68 12.89
CA MET A 145 63.99 24.66 12.06
C MET A 145 64.33 25.93 12.86
N PRO A 146 65.38 26.69 12.50
CA PRO A 146 65.63 28.00 13.08
C PRO A 146 64.39 28.92 12.97
N PRO A 147 64.02 29.67 14.03
CA PRO A 147 62.77 30.43 14.05
C PRO A 147 62.61 31.46 12.92
N LYS A 148 63.70 32.08 12.45
CA LYS A 148 63.65 33.04 11.34
C LYS A 148 63.28 32.38 10.01
N ASP A 149 63.85 31.22 9.74
CA ASP A 149 63.60 30.45 8.51
C ASP A 149 62.20 29.85 8.51
N ALA A 150 61.75 29.39 9.69
CA ALA A 150 60.39 28.90 9.88
C ALA A 150 59.35 29.99 9.55
N VAL A 151 59.56 31.22 10.02
CA VAL A 151 58.66 32.35 9.71
C VAL A 151 58.67 32.70 8.23
N ALA A 152 59.83 32.67 7.57
CA ALA A 152 59.92 32.91 6.12
C ALA A 152 59.15 31.86 5.29
N LEU A 153 59.04 30.62 5.78
CA LEU A 153 58.19 29.60 5.18
C LEU A 153 56.71 29.81 5.49
N LEU A 154 56.36 30.17 6.72
CA LEU A 154 54.99 30.49 7.12
C LEU A 154 54.44 31.69 6.34
N GLU A 155 55.28 32.67 6.01
CA GLU A 155 54.87 33.83 5.22
C GLU A 155 54.35 33.45 3.83
N LYS A 156 54.84 32.34 3.25
CA LYS A 156 54.39 31.83 1.94
C LYS A 156 53.06 31.07 2.02
N GLN A 157 52.62 30.69 3.22
CA GLN A 157 51.39 29.92 3.42
C GLN A 157 50.15 30.82 3.56
N THR A 158 48.96 30.23 3.44
CA THR A 158 47.72 30.96 3.69
C THR A 158 47.53 31.20 5.19
N GLU A 159 46.77 32.24 5.57
CA GLU A 159 46.49 32.51 6.99
C GLU A 159 45.83 31.33 7.71
N GLY A 160 45.00 30.54 7.00
CA GLY A 160 44.34 29.36 7.56
C GLY A 160 45.33 28.23 7.85
N ASP A 161 46.23 27.94 6.91
CA ASP A 161 47.23 26.88 7.08
C ASP A 161 48.25 27.25 8.17
N ILE A 162 48.61 28.52 8.30
CA ILE A 162 49.47 28.99 9.40
C ILE A 162 48.81 28.69 10.75
N VAL A 163 47.51 28.95 10.90
CA VAL A 163 46.77 28.66 12.15
C VAL A 163 46.79 27.16 12.45
N ASP A 164 46.51 26.33 11.46
CA ASP A 164 46.49 24.88 11.65
C ASP A 164 47.88 24.32 12.00
N ILE A 165 48.93 24.81 11.34
CA ILE A 165 50.32 24.45 11.62
C ILE A 165 50.74 24.89 13.03
N LEU A 166 50.46 26.14 13.42
CA LEU A 166 50.81 26.65 14.75
C LEU A 166 50.12 25.86 15.87
N ARG A 167 48.87 25.44 15.67
CA ARG A 167 48.16 24.56 16.61
C ARG A 167 48.77 23.17 16.69
N GLU A 168 49.21 22.64 15.56
CA GLU A 168 49.82 21.32 15.53
C GLU A 168 51.23 21.36 16.14
N ILE A 169 51.92 22.51 16.07
CA ILE A 169 53.14 22.80 16.84
C ILE A 169 52.85 22.83 18.34
N ASP A 170 51.75 23.46 18.78
CA ASP A 170 51.34 23.48 20.19
C ASP A 170 51.13 22.05 20.70
N LYS A 171 50.32 21.25 19.99
CA LYS A 171 50.09 19.84 20.34
C LYS A 171 51.37 19.01 20.35
N TYR A 172 52.21 19.15 19.33
CA TYR A 172 53.48 18.42 19.28
C TYR A 172 54.39 18.80 20.45
N SER A 173 54.41 20.08 20.84
CA SER A 173 55.18 20.57 21.99
C SER A 173 54.67 19.97 23.31
N GLU A 174 53.35 19.90 23.48
CA GLU A 174 52.70 19.24 24.62
C GLU A 174 53.05 17.74 24.68
N GLU A 175 52.98 17.04 23.54
CA GLU A 175 53.31 15.60 23.44
C GLU A 175 54.75 15.29 23.84
N ILE A 176 55.70 16.16 23.50
CA ILE A 176 57.12 16.02 23.87
C ILE A 176 57.46 16.66 25.23
N GLY A 177 56.47 17.21 25.95
CA GLY A 177 56.65 17.83 27.26
C GLY A 177 57.46 19.14 27.25
N ARG A 178 57.47 19.88 26.13
CA ARG A 178 58.20 21.15 25.98
C ARG A 178 57.23 22.34 25.87
N GLN A 179 57.73 23.53 26.17
CA GLN A 179 56.98 24.76 25.90
C GLN A 179 56.82 24.98 24.40
N SER A 180 55.65 25.48 24.01
CA SER A 180 55.37 25.75 22.60
C SER A 180 56.21 26.91 22.06
N THR A 181 56.71 26.72 20.84
CA THR A 181 57.41 27.76 20.06
C THR A 181 56.45 28.64 19.26
N SER A 182 55.16 28.28 19.19
CA SER A 182 54.12 28.99 18.43
C SER A 182 53.99 30.49 18.79
N PRO A 183 53.94 30.91 20.08
CA PRO A 183 53.85 32.32 20.43
C PRO A 183 55.06 33.14 19.97
N TYR A 184 56.25 32.52 19.98
CA TYR A 184 57.48 33.17 19.56
C TYR A 184 57.53 33.34 18.03
N LEU A 185 57.11 32.32 17.27
CA LEU A 185 56.98 32.41 15.82
C LEU A 185 55.95 33.46 15.40
N LEU A 186 54.82 33.56 16.13
CA LEU A 186 53.79 34.57 15.89
C LEU A 186 54.31 35.99 16.11
N LYS A 187 55.10 36.21 17.17
CA LYS A 187 55.77 37.49 17.42
C LYS A 187 56.69 37.87 16.28
N LEU A 188 57.59 36.96 15.87
CA LEU A 188 58.52 37.18 14.76
C LEU A 188 57.80 37.44 13.43
N MET A 189 56.69 36.75 13.18
CA MET A 189 55.85 37.01 12.01
C MET A 189 55.23 38.41 12.05
N GLY A 190 54.81 38.89 13.23
CA GLY A 190 54.32 40.26 13.42
C GLY A 190 55.36 41.33 13.14
N ASP A 191 56.65 41.03 13.33
CA ASP A 191 57.75 41.94 12.99
C ASP A 191 57.92 42.09 11.46
N ILE A 192 57.57 41.06 10.67
CA ILE A 192 57.66 41.07 9.20
C ILE A 192 56.36 41.58 8.57
N ASN A 193 55.21 41.01 8.97
CA ASN A 193 53.90 41.32 8.40
C ASN A 193 52.82 41.39 9.50
N LYS A 194 52.55 42.61 9.96
CA LYS A 194 51.61 42.90 11.06
C LYS A 194 50.18 42.50 10.75
N ASP A 195 49.71 42.78 9.54
CA ASP A 195 48.31 42.53 9.16
C ASP A 195 48.02 41.03 9.11
N LYS A 196 48.93 40.27 8.51
CA LYS A 196 48.82 38.80 8.42
C LYS A 196 48.89 38.16 9.81
N ALA A 197 49.81 38.61 10.66
CA ALA A 197 49.93 38.12 12.03
C ALA A 197 48.68 38.41 12.87
N ALA A 198 48.09 39.61 12.72
CA ALA A 198 46.84 39.96 13.40
C ALA A 198 45.67 39.08 12.95
N SER A 199 45.54 38.81 11.64
CA SER A 199 44.51 37.91 11.11
C SER A 199 44.67 36.47 11.61
N VAL A 200 45.90 35.95 11.64
CA VAL A 200 46.22 34.62 12.20
C VAL A 200 45.85 34.56 13.69
N LEU A 201 46.26 35.55 14.48
CA LEU A 201 45.98 35.62 15.91
C LEU A 201 44.47 35.68 16.20
N ARG A 202 43.73 36.43 15.37
CA ARG A 202 42.26 36.47 15.41
C ARG A 202 41.64 35.09 15.18
N LYS A 203 42.03 34.42 14.09
CA LYS A 203 41.52 33.08 13.73
C LYS A 203 41.89 32.02 14.76
N LEU A 204 43.10 32.09 15.32
CA LEU A 204 43.58 31.21 16.38
C LEU A 204 42.65 31.28 17.60
N LYS A 205 42.25 32.50 18.02
CA LYS A 205 41.33 32.76 19.14
C LYS A 205 39.91 32.23 18.88
N TYR A 206 39.35 32.46 17.70
CA TYR A 206 37.94 32.14 17.44
C TYR A 206 37.67 30.64 17.26
N SER A 207 38.56 29.89 16.62
CA SER A 207 38.27 28.48 16.35
C SER A 207 38.45 27.55 17.59
N ILE A 208 38.89 28.09 18.74
CA ILE A 208 38.82 27.37 20.02
C ILE A 208 37.35 27.12 20.45
N GLY A 209 36.39 27.90 19.93
CA GLY A 209 34.97 27.84 20.33
C GLY A 209 34.03 26.92 19.52
N GLU A 210 34.43 26.41 18.35
CA GLU A 210 33.51 25.64 17.48
C GLU A 210 33.43 24.13 17.80
N ASN A 211 34.46 23.55 18.42
CA ASN A 211 34.50 22.11 18.70
C ASN A 211 33.56 21.65 19.83
N SER A 212 32.86 22.55 20.53
CA SER A 212 31.93 22.21 21.61
C SER A 212 30.44 22.26 21.22
N SER A 213 30.08 22.75 20.03
CA SER A 213 28.66 22.99 19.68
C SER A 213 28.09 22.07 18.59
N SER A 214 28.92 21.30 17.89
CA SER A 214 28.47 20.52 16.72
C SER A 214 27.96 19.11 17.02
N VAL A 215 27.89 18.69 18.29
CA VAL A 215 27.52 17.30 18.67
C VAL A 215 26.07 17.17 19.20
N GLU A 216 25.34 18.27 19.42
CA GLU A 216 24.01 18.22 20.08
C GLU A 216 22.77 18.17 19.16
N THR A 217 22.91 18.05 17.85
CA THR A 217 21.75 18.03 16.94
C THR A 217 21.65 16.76 16.09
N ILE A 218 21.63 15.60 16.77
CA ILE A 218 20.94 14.42 16.24
C ILE A 218 19.98 13.96 17.33
N LYS A 219 18.84 14.66 17.46
CA LYS A 219 17.66 14.06 18.10
C LYS A 219 17.09 13.08 17.09
N ASP A 220 17.19 11.80 17.42
CA ASP A 220 16.43 10.70 16.82
C ASP A 220 14.97 11.16 16.67
N ASN A 221 14.53 11.30 15.42
CA ASN A 221 13.12 11.31 15.07
C ASN A 221 12.81 9.93 14.49
N GLN A 222 12.92 8.91 15.35
CA GLN A 222 12.36 7.59 15.13
C GLN A 222 11.04 7.54 15.88
N ASP A 223 9.96 7.97 15.24
CA ASP A 223 8.59 7.59 15.61
C ASP A 223 7.69 7.94 14.44
N GLU A 224 7.50 6.98 13.53
CA GLU A 224 6.27 6.82 12.73
C GLU A 224 6.40 5.53 11.91
N ILE A 225 6.26 4.39 12.60
CA ILE A 225 5.83 3.14 11.95
C ILE A 225 4.34 3.01 12.26
N PRO A 226 3.43 3.12 11.29
CA PRO A 226 2.01 2.90 11.55
C PRO A 226 1.73 1.40 11.80
N PRO A 227 0.84 1.06 12.76
CA PRO A 227 0.50 -0.32 13.10
C PRO A 227 -0.32 -1.03 11.98
N PRO A 228 -0.39 -2.37 12.02
CA PRO A 228 -0.82 -3.22 10.89
C PRO A 228 -2.27 -3.06 10.45
#